data_AF-A0ABD5MTB8-F1
#
_entry.id   AF-A0ABD5MTB8-F1
#
_cell.length_a   1.000
_cell.length_b   1.000
_cell.length_c   1.000
_cell.angle_alpha   90.00
_cell.angle_beta   90.00
_cell.angle_gamma   90.00
#
_symmetry.space_group_name_H-M   'P 1'
#
loop_
_entity.id
_entity.type
_entity.pdbx_description
1 polymer ?
#
loop_
_entity_poly.entity_id
_entity_poly.type
_entity_poly.pdbx_seq_one_letter_code
_entity_poly.pdbx_strand_id
1 'polypeptide(L)'
;MPSRSSPLAALLVVVIVTAGCLGGPAPGTDPTADGTPTASPTPTASPTPPDETPTYTPPGTEYASEQPDASHSVTVANEWNRSVTVQVTVVREATNETVHEGTYDVAAGGEQAVYDTADANPDGIERFTVEATALNATESVTIETSKCYGNVYVEITPDGELYPYYAIC
;
A
#
# COMPACT_ATOMS: atom_id res chain seq x y z
N MET A 1 31.30 -27.02 -21.13
CA MET A 1 30.17 -27.89 -21.53
C MET A 1 28.88 -27.26 -21.02
N PRO A 2 27.74 -27.45 -21.69
CA PRO A 2 27.06 -26.40 -22.45
C PRO A 2 25.88 -25.71 -21.76
N SER A 3 25.63 -24.50 -22.26
CA SER A 3 24.35 -23.82 -22.44
C SER A 3 23.13 -24.74 -22.58
N ARG A 4 22.00 -24.34 -21.98
CA ARG A 4 20.62 -24.44 -22.52
C ARG A 4 19.65 -23.73 -21.57
N SER A 5 19.13 -22.56 -21.91
CA SER A 5 18.01 -22.31 -22.85
C SER A 5 16.64 -22.49 -22.18
N SER A 6 16.00 -21.36 -21.84
CA SER A 6 14.56 -21.25 -21.61
C SER A 6 13.76 -21.68 -22.83
N PRO A 7 12.50 -22.08 -22.61
CA PRO A 7 11.44 -21.72 -23.54
C PRO A 7 10.31 -20.94 -22.86
N LEU A 8 9.97 -19.82 -23.49
CA LEU A 8 8.66 -19.16 -23.44
C LEU A 8 7.54 -20.12 -23.91
N ALA A 9 6.40 -20.09 -23.22
CA ALA A 9 5.09 -20.46 -23.75
C ALA A 9 4.04 -19.68 -22.93
N ALA A 10 3.48 -18.59 -23.47
CA ALA A 10 2.31 -18.54 -24.34
C ALA A 10 0.96 -18.65 -23.59
N LEU A 11 0.40 -17.47 -23.29
CA LEU A 11 -0.98 -17.03 -23.49
C LEU A 11 -2.12 -18.08 -23.48
N LEU A 12 -3.11 -17.90 -22.59
CA LEU A 12 -4.52 -17.95 -23.00
C LEU A 12 -5.43 -17.20 -22.03
N VAL A 13 -6.04 -16.13 -22.52
CA VAL A 13 -7.13 -15.35 -21.89
C VAL A 13 -8.45 -15.95 -22.35
N VAL A 14 -9.39 -16.21 -21.42
CA VAL A 14 -10.80 -16.48 -21.75
C VAL A 14 -11.69 -15.65 -20.82
N VAL A 15 -12.27 -14.60 -21.40
CA VAL A 15 -13.33 -13.76 -20.82
C VAL A 15 -14.67 -14.31 -21.34
N ILE A 16 -15.61 -14.60 -20.44
CA ILE A 16 -17.01 -14.90 -20.79
C ILE A 16 -17.90 -14.03 -19.91
N VAL A 17 -18.49 -12.99 -20.50
CA VAL A 17 -19.53 -12.14 -19.89
C VAL A 17 -20.82 -12.43 -20.64
N THR A 18 -21.79 -13.05 -19.96
CA THR A 18 -23.14 -13.27 -20.51
C THR A 18 -24.08 -12.16 -20.02
N ALA A 19 -24.46 -11.25 -20.93
CA ALA A 19 -25.53 -10.28 -20.73
C ALA A 19 -26.88 -10.91 -21.11
N GLY A 20 -27.86 -10.83 -20.21
CA GLY A 20 -29.26 -11.23 -20.46
C GLY A 20 -30.17 -10.00 -20.47
N CYS A 21 -30.66 -9.63 -21.65
CA CYS A 21 -31.70 -8.61 -21.86
C CYS A 21 -33.05 -9.33 -22.05
N LEU A 22 -34.08 -8.94 -21.29
CA LEU A 22 -35.46 -9.40 -21.47
C LEU A 22 -36.42 -8.22 -21.24
N GLY A 23 -37.14 -7.81 -22.29
CA GLY A 23 -38.17 -6.77 -22.22
C GLY A 23 -38.74 -6.45 -23.59
N GLY A 24 -39.78 -7.19 -24.00
CA GLY A 24 -40.50 -7.02 -25.27
C GLY A 24 -41.63 -5.97 -25.23
N PRO A 25 -42.27 -5.69 -26.38
CA PRO A 25 -42.98 -4.43 -26.67
C PRO A 25 -44.51 -4.53 -26.62
N ALA A 26 -45.20 -3.39 -26.59
CA ALA A 26 -46.59 -3.30 -27.09
C ALA A 26 -46.93 -1.90 -27.66
N PRO A 27 -47.74 -1.82 -28.74
CA PRO A 27 -48.02 -0.60 -29.52
C PRO A 27 -49.45 -0.05 -29.35
N GLY A 28 -49.70 1.18 -29.82
CA GLY A 28 -51.04 1.74 -30.08
C GLY A 28 -50.97 3.26 -30.28
N THR A 29 -50.91 3.76 -31.52
CA THR A 29 -52.01 4.27 -32.37
C THR A 29 -52.73 5.51 -31.83
N ASP A 30 -52.42 6.65 -32.46
CA ASP A 30 -53.17 7.92 -32.47
C ASP A 30 -54.52 7.77 -33.21
N PRO A 31 -55.56 8.56 -32.86
CA PRO A 31 -55.84 9.75 -33.68
C PRO A 31 -56.50 10.98 -32.98
N THR A 32 -56.09 12.16 -33.46
CA THR A 32 -56.80 13.42 -33.81
C THR A 32 -57.90 14.04 -32.90
N ALA A 33 -57.56 15.22 -32.38
CA ALA A 33 -58.28 16.47 -32.02
C ALA A 33 -59.83 16.57 -32.06
N ASP A 34 -60.44 17.15 -31.01
CA ASP A 34 -60.93 18.56 -30.95
C ASP A 34 -61.59 18.87 -29.57
N GLY A 35 -61.48 20.11 -29.06
CA GLY A 35 -62.42 20.68 -28.07
C GLY A 35 -62.00 20.96 -26.61
N THR A 36 -61.77 22.25 -26.30
CA THR A 36 -62.02 22.98 -25.02
C THR A 36 -61.10 22.74 -23.79
N PRO A 37 -60.28 23.72 -23.34
CA PRO A 37 -59.53 23.60 -22.09
C PRO A 37 -60.44 23.82 -20.86
N THR A 38 -60.83 22.72 -20.21
CA THR A 38 -61.31 22.73 -18.82
C THR A 38 -60.10 22.81 -17.89
N ALA A 39 -60.10 23.76 -16.94
CA ALA A 39 -58.99 23.92 -16.00
C ALA A 39 -58.75 22.62 -15.21
N SER A 40 -57.56 22.02 -15.42
CA SER A 40 -57.10 20.84 -14.70
C SER A 40 -56.73 21.24 -13.27
N PRO A 41 -57.11 20.46 -12.23
CA PRO A 41 -56.62 20.71 -10.88
C PRO A 41 -55.10 20.51 -10.86
N THR A 42 -54.37 21.46 -10.28
CA THR A 42 -52.92 21.40 -10.13
C THR A 42 -52.55 20.13 -9.35
N PRO A 43 -51.66 19.26 -9.85
CA PRO A 43 -51.16 18.14 -9.07
C PRO A 43 -50.39 18.67 -7.85
N THR A 44 -50.81 18.29 -6.65
CA THR A 44 -50.03 18.51 -5.43
C THR A 44 -48.76 17.66 -5.53
N ALA A 45 -47.60 18.33 -5.58
CA ALA A 45 -46.31 17.65 -5.61
C ALA A 45 -46.14 16.75 -4.37
N SER A 46 -45.79 15.48 -4.61
CA SER A 46 -45.34 14.56 -3.57
C SER A 46 -44.06 15.10 -2.93
N PRO A 47 -43.88 15.03 -1.59
CA PRO A 47 -42.66 15.51 -0.97
C PRO A 47 -41.45 14.78 -1.55
N THR A 48 -40.43 15.54 -1.94
CA THR A 48 -39.12 15.01 -2.32
C THR A 48 -38.55 14.25 -1.12
N PRO A 49 -38.06 13.00 -1.29
CA PRO A 49 -37.27 12.34 -0.26
C PRO A 49 -36.12 13.26 0.19
N PRO A 50 -35.73 13.25 1.46
CA PRO A 50 -34.56 14.01 1.88
C PRO A 50 -33.37 13.58 1.02
N ASP A 51 -32.63 14.57 0.53
CA ASP A 51 -31.39 14.37 -0.21
C ASP A 51 -30.49 13.45 0.62
N GLU A 52 -30.06 12.31 0.06
CA GLU A 52 -29.21 11.40 0.80
C GLU A 52 -27.90 12.12 1.14
N THR A 53 -27.65 12.32 2.43
CA THR A 53 -26.37 12.86 2.90
C THR A 53 -25.27 11.98 2.32
N PRO A 54 -24.29 12.54 1.59
CA PRO A 54 -23.21 11.74 1.04
C PRO A 54 -22.51 11.02 2.18
N THR A 55 -22.53 9.68 2.14
CA THR A 55 -21.79 8.86 3.11
C THR A 55 -20.31 9.01 2.82
N TYR A 56 -19.58 9.67 3.72
CA TYR A 56 -18.12 9.72 3.64
C TYR A 56 -17.58 8.31 3.92
N THR A 57 -16.97 7.70 2.90
CA THR A 57 -16.18 6.49 3.07
C THR A 57 -14.73 6.92 3.28
N PRO A 58 -14.12 6.65 4.45
CA PRO A 58 -12.71 6.96 4.64
C PRO A 58 -11.87 6.15 3.63
N PRO A 59 -10.79 6.73 3.11
CA PRO A 59 -9.88 6.00 2.24
C PRO A 59 -9.32 4.76 2.98
N GLY A 60 -9.28 3.63 2.28
CA GLY A 60 -8.76 2.35 2.80
C GLY A 60 -7.24 2.23 2.71
N THR A 61 -6.71 1.04 3.01
CA THR A 61 -5.28 0.72 2.96
C THR A 61 -4.67 0.92 1.57
N GLU A 62 -5.39 0.56 0.52
CA GLU A 62 -5.00 0.79 -0.88
C GLU A 62 -4.66 2.26 -1.15
N TYR A 63 -5.51 3.18 -0.69
CA TYR A 63 -5.23 4.61 -0.83
C TYR A 63 -3.95 5.01 -0.09
N ALA A 64 -3.73 4.51 1.13
CA ALA A 64 -2.53 4.84 1.90
C ALA A 64 -1.25 4.32 1.23
N SER A 65 -1.29 3.14 0.63
CA SER A 65 -0.16 2.56 -0.11
C SER A 65 0.21 3.36 -1.36
N GLU A 66 -0.73 4.13 -1.92
CA GLU A 66 -0.49 5.01 -3.08
C GLU A 66 -0.08 6.43 -2.69
N GLN A 67 -0.16 6.80 -1.40
CA GLN A 67 0.27 8.12 -0.94
C GLN A 67 1.75 8.06 -0.50
N PRO A 68 2.63 8.90 -1.05
CA PRO A 68 4.02 8.93 -0.62
C PRO A 68 4.15 9.41 0.84
N ASP A 69 5.09 8.80 1.54
CA ASP A 69 5.63 9.26 2.82
C ASP A 69 7.13 8.98 2.83
N ALA A 70 7.94 10.04 2.75
CA ALA A 70 9.38 9.87 2.61
C ALA A 70 10.05 9.39 3.91
N SER A 71 9.43 9.63 5.07
CA SER A 71 10.08 9.48 6.38
C SER A 71 9.68 8.20 7.07
N HIS A 72 10.61 7.25 7.09
CA HIS A 72 10.55 6.03 7.87
C HIS A 72 11.89 5.84 8.56
N SER A 73 11.86 5.89 9.89
CA SER A 73 13.08 5.74 10.69
C SER A 73 13.52 4.27 10.71
N VAL A 74 14.81 4.03 10.60
CA VAL A 74 15.45 2.75 10.91
C VAL A 74 15.97 2.84 12.33
N THR A 75 15.49 1.97 13.21
CA THR A 75 15.86 1.92 14.63
C THR A 75 16.52 0.59 14.94
N VAL A 76 17.63 0.63 15.67
CA VAL A 76 18.29 -0.56 16.22
C VAL A 76 17.92 -0.68 17.70
N ALA A 77 17.33 -1.82 18.08
CA ALA A 77 16.93 -2.13 19.45
C ALA A 77 17.60 -3.41 19.93
N ASN A 78 17.95 -3.46 21.21
CA ASN A 78 18.58 -4.63 21.82
C ASN A 78 17.86 -5.02 23.10
N GLU A 79 16.93 -5.97 23.00
CA GLU A 79 16.22 -6.54 24.16
C GLU A 79 17.03 -7.64 24.86
N TRP A 80 18.15 -8.07 24.28
CA TRP A 80 19.03 -9.05 24.89
C TRP A 80 19.75 -8.50 26.13
N ASN A 81 20.22 -9.41 26.99
CA ASN A 81 20.83 -9.07 28.27
C ASN A 81 22.33 -8.70 28.19
N ARG A 82 22.89 -8.52 26.99
CA ARG A 82 24.28 -8.13 26.74
C ARG A 82 24.33 -7.03 25.70
N SER A 83 25.42 -6.25 25.73
CA SER A 83 25.72 -5.34 24.64
C SER A 83 25.99 -6.10 23.34
N VAL A 84 25.56 -5.53 22.22
CA VAL A 84 25.72 -6.09 20.88
C VAL A 84 26.19 -5.02 19.91
N THR A 85 27.03 -5.42 18.95
CA THR A 85 27.41 -4.59 17.81
C THR A 85 26.55 -5.00 16.62
N VAL A 86 25.83 -4.05 16.02
CA VAL A 86 24.98 -4.26 14.85
C VAL A 86 25.51 -3.44 13.69
N GLN A 87 25.75 -4.08 12.55
CA GLN A 87 25.99 -3.40 11.27
C GLN A 87 24.66 -3.23 10.55
N VAL A 88 24.41 -2.04 10.00
CA VAL A 88 23.22 -1.71 9.24
C VAL A 88 23.64 -1.09 7.91
N THR A 89 23.08 -1.61 6.83
CA THR A 89 23.22 -1.08 5.47
C THR A 89 21.83 -0.81 4.90
N VAL A 90 21.61 0.38 4.35
CA VAL A 90 20.35 0.75 3.68
C VAL A 90 20.64 0.96 2.20
N VAL A 91 19.94 0.20 1.36
CA VAL A 91 20.12 0.21 -0.10
C VAL A 91 18.84 0.70 -0.76
N ARG A 92 18.96 1.73 -1.60
CA ARG A 92 17.89 2.17 -2.51
C ARG A 92 17.79 1.17 -3.67
N GLU A 93 16.67 0.46 -3.79
CA GLU A 93 16.55 -0.64 -4.77
C GLU A 93 16.61 -0.14 -6.23
N ALA A 94 16.04 1.03 -6.51
CA ALA A 94 15.95 1.56 -7.88
C ALA A 94 17.32 1.83 -8.53
N THR A 95 18.32 2.21 -7.73
CA THR A 95 19.68 2.56 -8.18
C THR A 95 20.74 1.59 -7.71
N ASN A 96 20.39 0.69 -6.77
CA ASN A 96 21.34 -0.16 -6.04
C ASN A 96 22.44 0.67 -5.34
N GLU A 97 22.06 1.87 -4.86
CA GLU A 97 22.93 2.77 -4.11
C GLU A 97 22.81 2.46 -2.62
N THR A 98 23.94 2.27 -1.95
CA THR A 98 24.00 2.27 -0.49
C THR A 98 23.88 3.70 0.01
N VAL A 99 22.69 4.07 0.47
CA VAL A 99 22.39 5.41 0.98
C VAL A 99 22.82 5.58 2.44
N HIS A 100 23.00 4.47 3.16
CA HIS A 100 23.50 4.45 4.53
C HIS A 100 24.28 3.18 4.83
N GLU A 101 25.36 3.31 5.59
CA GLU A 101 26.12 2.19 6.15
C GLU A 101 26.69 2.62 7.51
N GLY A 102 26.47 1.81 8.55
CA GLY A 102 26.89 2.14 9.90
C GLY A 102 27.09 0.92 10.79
N THR A 103 27.90 1.09 11.83
CA THR A 103 28.12 0.09 12.90
C THR A 103 27.77 0.70 14.24
N TYR A 104 26.98 -0.02 15.03
CA TYR A 104 26.29 0.49 16.19
C TYR A 104 26.48 -0.42 17.39
N ASP A 105 27.12 0.10 18.45
CA ASP A 105 27.18 -0.59 19.74
C ASP A 105 25.96 -0.22 20.58
N VAL A 106 25.11 -1.21 20.87
CA VAL A 106 23.87 -1.02 21.61
C VAL A 106 23.95 -1.77 22.94
N ALA A 107 23.80 -1.04 24.05
CA ALA A 107 23.76 -1.64 25.38
C ALA A 107 22.55 -2.56 25.56
N ALA A 108 22.57 -3.42 26.59
CA ALA A 108 21.41 -4.24 26.95
C ALA A 108 20.21 -3.35 27.28
N GLY A 109 19.04 -3.62 26.66
CA GLY A 109 17.84 -2.79 26.75
C GLY A 109 17.95 -1.43 26.04
N GLY A 110 18.99 -1.21 25.24
CA GLY A 110 19.21 0.04 24.52
C GLY A 110 18.48 0.09 23.18
N GLU A 111 18.16 1.30 22.74
CA GLU A 111 17.55 1.59 21.44
C GLU A 111 18.14 2.89 20.88
N GLN A 112 18.34 2.96 19.56
CA GLN A 112 18.69 4.19 18.86
C GLN A 112 18.19 4.20 17.41
N ALA A 113 17.65 5.35 16.97
CA ALA A 113 17.40 5.62 15.56
C ALA A 113 18.73 5.87 14.84
N VAL A 114 18.95 5.20 13.70
CA VAL A 114 20.24 5.19 12.99
C VAL A 114 20.20 5.83 11.60
N TYR A 115 19.02 5.90 10.99
CA TYR A 115 18.81 6.46 9.66
C TYR A 115 17.33 6.81 9.45
N ASP A 116 17.01 7.77 8.58
CA ASP A 116 15.64 8.03 8.10
C ASP A 116 15.63 8.01 6.57
N THR A 117 14.67 7.32 5.96
CA THR A 117 14.59 7.22 4.49
C THR A 117 14.45 8.57 3.78
N ALA A 118 13.97 9.61 4.47
CA ALA A 118 13.86 10.96 3.91
C ALA A 118 15.25 11.57 3.61
N ASP A 119 16.31 11.12 4.30
CA ASP A 119 17.68 11.60 4.09
C ASP A 119 18.22 11.21 2.70
N ALA A 120 17.69 10.15 2.08
CA ALA A 120 17.99 9.79 0.69
C ALA A 120 17.29 10.71 -0.34
N ASN A 121 16.34 11.55 0.10
CA ASN A 121 15.50 12.39 -0.75
C ASN A 121 14.79 11.57 -1.86
N PRO A 122 13.88 10.64 -1.50
CA PRO A 122 13.15 9.85 -2.47
C PRO A 122 12.19 10.71 -3.31
N ASP A 123 12.03 10.37 -4.60
CA ASP A 123 11.07 10.99 -5.50
C ASP A 123 9.78 10.16 -5.58
N GLY A 124 8.89 10.39 -4.63
CA GLY A 124 7.64 9.65 -4.49
C GLY A 124 7.80 8.38 -3.66
N ILE A 125 7.20 7.28 -4.15
CA ILE A 125 7.26 5.98 -3.49
C ILE A 125 8.44 5.20 -4.06
N GLU A 126 9.46 4.98 -3.25
CA GLU A 126 10.66 4.21 -3.53
C GLU A 126 10.77 3.03 -2.56
N ARG A 127 11.54 2.01 -2.95
CA ARG A 127 11.80 0.83 -2.12
C ARG A 127 13.22 0.88 -1.55
N PHE A 128 13.33 0.60 -0.27
CA PHE A 128 14.61 0.52 0.45
C PHE A 128 14.75 -0.83 1.12
N THR A 129 15.89 -1.50 0.90
CA THR A 129 16.26 -2.71 1.64
C THR A 129 17.15 -2.30 2.80
N VAL A 130 16.75 -2.66 4.01
CA VAL A 130 17.55 -2.56 5.23
C VAL A 130 18.14 -3.93 5.51
N GLU A 131 19.45 -4.06 5.37
CA GLU A 131 20.22 -5.25 5.75
C GLU A 131 20.89 -4.99 7.09
N ALA A 132 20.80 -5.96 8.00
CA ALA A 132 21.43 -5.90 9.31
C ALA A 132 22.29 -7.14 9.54
N THR A 133 23.44 -6.97 10.18
CA THR A 133 24.32 -8.08 10.59
C THR A 133 24.66 -7.94 12.07
N ALA A 134 24.40 -8.99 12.85
CA ALA A 134 24.71 -9.08 14.27
C ALA A 134 24.82 -10.55 14.69
N LEU A 135 25.66 -10.86 15.69
CA LEU A 135 25.74 -12.20 16.28
C LEU A 135 25.96 -13.36 15.28
N ASN A 136 26.68 -13.09 14.17
CA ASN A 136 26.92 -13.99 13.04
C ASN A 136 25.67 -14.35 12.20
N ALA A 137 24.60 -13.58 12.33
CA ALA A 137 23.43 -13.62 11.46
C ALA A 137 23.39 -12.35 10.60
N THR A 138 22.87 -12.48 9.38
CA THR A 138 22.56 -11.37 8.48
C THR A 138 21.13 -11.55 8.01
N GLU A 139 20.31 -10.54 8.27
CA GLU A 139 18.88 -10.53 7.94
C GLU A 139 18.54 -9.24 7.21
N SER A 140 17.44 -9.23 6.46
CA SER A 140 17.03 -8.05 5.71
C SER A 140 15.53 -7.88 5.63
N VAL A 141 15.09 -6.64 5.44
CA VAL A 141 13.69 -6.29 5.19
C VAL A 141 13.60 -5.17 4.16
N THR A 142 12.57 -5.20 3.31
CA THR A 142 12.30 -4.13 2.35
C THR A 142 11.05 -3.36 2.76
N ILE A 143 11.13 -2.03 2.73
CA ILE A 143 10.01 -1.12 2.92
C ILE A 143 9.80 -0.22 1.69
N GLU A 144 8.62 0.40 1.61
CA GLU A 144 8.30 1.42 0.62
C GLU A 144 8.03 2.76 1.30
N THR A 145 8.40 3.87 0.67
CA THR A 145 8.13 5.24 1.18
C THR A 145 6.68 5.67 0.93
N SER A 146 5.74 4.92 1.49
CA SER A 146 4.29 5.20 1.42
C SER A 146 3.66 5.31 2.80
N LYS A 147 2.52 6.01 2.90
CA LYS A 147 1.79 6.20 4.17
C LYS A 147 1.29 4.91 4.81
N CYS A 148 1.28 3.80 4.08
CA CYS A 148 0.89 2.51 4.66
C CYS A 148 2.04 1.83 5.40
N TYR A 149 3.28 2.14 5.07
CA TYR A 149 4.44 1.60 5.76
C TYR A 149 4.76 2.42 7.01
N GLY A 150 5.19 1.73 8.07
CA GLY A 150 5.74 2.32 9.28
C GLY A 150 7.27 2.30 9.29
N ASN A 151 7.82 2.60 10.46
CA ASN A 151 9.26 2.54 10.71
C ASN A 151 9.81 1.11 10.65
N VAL A 152 11.12 1.01 10.45
CA VAL A 152 11.87 -0.26 10.48
C VAL A 152 12.54 -0.42 11.84
N TYR A 153 12.43 -1.62 12.39
CA TYR A 153 13.10 -2.02 13.62
C TYR A 153 14.05 -3.17 13.32
N VAL A 154 15.33 -2.96 13.61
CA VAL A 154 16.38 -3.98 13.62
C VAL A 154 16.54 -4.40 15.08
N GLU A 155 15.82 -5.43 15.48
CA GLU A 155 15.74 -5.85 16.88
C GLU A 155 16.65 -7.05 17.15
N ILE A 156 17.39 -7.00 18.25
CA ILE A 156 17.94 -8.20 18.88
C ILE A 156 16.95 -8.63 19.96
N THR A 157 16.31 -9.78 19.77
CA THR A 157 15.27 -10.30 20.66
C THR A 157 15.83 -10.65 22.05
N PRO A 158 14.98 -10.89 23.06
CA PRO A 158 15.43 -11.32 24.40
C PRO A 158 16.28 -12.59 24.42
N ASP A 159 16.16 -13.44 23.39
CA ASP A 159 16.94 -14.68 23.23
C ASP A 159 18.23 -14.48 22.41
N GLY A 160 18.47 -13.28 21.88
CA GLY A 160 19.66 -12.94 21.08
C GLY A 160 19.52 -13.25 19.59
N GLU A 161 18.30 -13.35 19.06
CA GLU A 161 18.04 -13.49 17.63
C GLU A 161 17.98 -12.11 16.96
N LEU A 162 18.52 -11.99 15.75
CA LEU A 162 18.37 -10.79 14.93
C LEU A 162 17.05 -10.86 14.15
N TYR A 163 16.17 -9.89 14.35
CA TYR A 163 14.85 -9.87 13.75
C TYR A 163 14.49 -8.47 13.22
N PRO A 164 14.77 -8.17 11.94
CA PRO A 164 14.33 -6.95 11.30
C PRO A 164 12.85 -7.03 10.90
N TYR A 165 12.06 -6.01 11.23
CA TYR A 165 10.64 -5.92 10.88
C TYR A 165 10.18 -4.48 10.65
N TYR A 166 8.96 -4.33 10.12
CA TYR A 166 8.25 -3.06 9.99
C TYR A 166 6.77 -3.25 10.31
N ALA A 167 6.06 -2.14 10.55
CA ALA A 167 4.61 -2.12 10.64
C ALA A 167 3.99 -1.74 9.29
N ILE A 168 2.82 -2.28 8.98
CA ILE A 168 2.04 -1.92 7.80
C ILE A 168 0.57 -1.71 8.17
N CYS A 169 -0.08 -0.77 7.48
CA CYS A 169 -1.52 -0.61 7.50
C CYS A 169 -2.21 -1.73 6.69
#